data_AF-A0A1W1BN10-F1
#
_entry.id   AF-A0A1W1BN10-F1
#
_cell.length_a   1.000
_cell.length_b   1.000
_cell.length_c   1.000
_cell.angle_alpha   90.00
_cell.angle_beta   90.00
_cell.angle_gamma   90.00
#
_symmetry.space_group_name_H-M   'P 1'
#
loop_
_entity.id
_entity.type
_entity.pdbx_description
1 polymer ?
#
loop_
_entity_poly.entity_id
_entity_poly.type
_entity_poly.pdbx_seq_one_letter_code
_entity_poly.pdbx_strand_id
1 'polypeptide(L)' 'MLDTNKFKKQHVVFYKVTKDDLPFHCPPKETENWNLHPKVFLDLEKKGHATCPYCSAYYTFDTQENK' A
#
# COMPACT_ATOMS: atom_id res chain seq x y z
N MET A 1 -7.82 -30.07 26.15
CA MET A 1 -6.84 -29.75 25.10
C MET A 1 -7.60 -29.05 23.98
N LEU A 2 -7.03 -28.00 23.40
CA LEU A 2 -7.50 -27.17 22.26
C LEU A 2 -8.28 -25.90 22.63
N ASP A 3 -7.55 -24.79 22.76
CA ASP A 3 -8.09 -23.44 22.48
C ASP A 3 -7.33 -22.86 21.28
N THR A 4 -7.84 -23.23 20.11
CA THR A 4 -7.53 -22.67 18.81
C THR A 4 -8.13 -21.25 18.72
N ASN A 5 -7.34 -20.20 18.89
CA ASN A 5 -7.41 -18.96 18.09
C ASN A 5 -6.61 -17.83 18.70
N LYS A 6 -5.38 -17.65 18.20
CA LYS A 6 -4.65 -16.38 18.35
C LYS A 6 -4.67 -15.69 16.99
N PHE A 7 -5.81 -15.06 16.67
CA PHE A 7 -5.95 -14.20 15.49
C PHE A 7 -4.90 -13.08 15.56
N LYS A 8 -3.78 -13.27 14.85
CA LYS A 8 -2.73 -12.26 14.74
C LYS A 8 -3.30 -11.10 13.93
N LYS A 9 -3.50 -9.94 14.56
CA LYS A 9 -3.80 -8.69 13.84
C LYS A 9 -2.68 -8.46 12.82
N GLN A 10 -2.97 -8.61 11.53
CA GLN A 10 -2.04 -8.25 10.47
C GLN A 10 -1.80 -6.73 10.52
N HIS A 11 -0.53 -6.33 10.58
CA HIS A 11 -0.12 -4.93 10.43
C HIS A 11 -0.24 -4.55 8.95
N VAL A 12 -1.45 -4.18 8.53
CA VAL A 12 -1.72 -3.65 7.19
C VAL A 12 -1.52 -2.14 7.24
N VAL A 13 -0.53 -1.63 6.50
CA VAL A 13 -0.26 -0.19 6.41
C VAL A 13 -1.08 0.39 5.27
N PHE A 14 -1.88 1.41 5.56
CA PHE A 14 -2.75 2.08 4.59
C PHE A 14 -2.13 3.41 4.16
N TYR A 15 -1.95 3.59 2.85
CA TYR A 15 -1.40 4.81 2.27
C TYR A 15 -2.41 5.43 1.31
N LYS A 16 -2.67 6.72 1.52
CA LYS A 16 -3.52 7.52 0.66
C LYS A 16 -2.66 8.16 -0.42
N VAL A 17 -2.97 7.85 -1.67
CA VAL A 17 -2.23 8.31 -2.85
C VAL A 17 -3.08 9.31 -3.62
N THR A 18 -2.48 10.42 -4.02
CA THR A 18 -3.11 11.46 -4.85
C THR A 18 -2.48 11.49 -6.23
N LYS A 19 -3.05 12.30 -7.14
CA LYS A 19 -2.55 12.41 -8.52
C LYS A 19 -1.11 12.95 -8.60
N ASP A 20 -0.68 13.76 -7.64
CA ASP A 20 0.68 14.30 -7.55
C ASP A 20 1.74 13.23 -7.25
N ASP A 21 1.34 12.07 -6.73
CA ASP A 21 2.23 10.95 -6.42
C ASP A 21 2.36 9.95 -7.60
N LEU A 22 1.70 10.23 -8.74
CA LEU A 22 1.83 9.42 -9.95
C LEU A 22 3.11 9.80 -10.73
N PRO A 23 3.86 8.81 -11.26
CA PRO A 23 3.61 7.36 -11.20
C PRO A 23 3.95 6.78 -9.81
N PHE A 24 2.94 6.20 -9.16
CA PHE A 24 3.10 5.68 -7.81
C PHE A 24 3.93 4.40 -7.82
N HIS A 25 4.96 4.39 -7.00
CA HIS A 25 5.80 3.22 -6.80
C HIS A 25 5.96 2.92 -5.31
N CYS A 26 5.85 1.64 -4.98
CA CYS A 26 6.24 1.16 -3.67
C CYS A 26 7.68 0.64 -3.74
N PRO A 27 8.59 1.03 -2.82
CA PRO A 27 8.45 1.94 -1.67
C PRO A 27 8.42 3.44 -2.04
N PRO A 28 7.73 4.29 -1.26
CA PRO A 28 7.67 5.73 -1.51
C PRO A 28 9.03 6.39 -1.19
N LYS A 29 9.25 7.57 -1.79
CA LYS A 29 10.56 8.25 -1.82
C LYS A 29 11.13 8.59 -0.44
N GLU A 30 10.26 8.71 0.56
CA GLU A 30 10.60 9.05 1.95
C GLU A 30 10.83 7.83 2.86
N THR A 31 10.56 6.61 2.38
CA THR A 31 10.81 5.40 3.17
C THR A 31 12.25 4.93 3.01
N GLU A 32 12.92 4.63 4.12
CA GLU A 32 14.32 4.22 4.15
C GLU A 32 14.52 2.89 3.39
N ASN A 33 15.14 3.00 2.22
CA ASN A 33 15.31 1.93 1.22
C ASN A 33 16.35 0.86 1.57
N TRP A 34 16.80 0.76 2.83
CA TRP A 34 18.02 0.01 3.14
C TRP A 34 17.84 -1.52 3.19
N ASN A 35 16.60 -2.05 3.27
CA ASN A 35 16.33 -3.50 3.35
C ASN A 35 14.99 -3.95 2.71
N LEU A 36 14.48 -3.30 1.67
CA LEU A 36 13.15 -3.61 1.09
C LEU A 36 13.20 -4.16 -0.35
N HIS A 37 12.06 -4.67 -0.79
CA HIS A 37 11.82 -5.28 -2.11
C HIS A 37 12.07 -4.33 -3.30
N PRO A 38 12.20 -4.85 -4.54
CA PRO A 38 12.36 -4.02 -5.74
C PRO A 38 11.24 -2.99 -5.90
N LYS A 39 11.56 -1.87 -6.56
CA LYS A 39 10.58 -0.84 -6.92
C LYS A 39 9.51 -1.45 -7.81
N VAL A 40 8.26 -1.45 -7.33
CA VAL A 40 7.10 -1.91 -8.07
C VAL A 40 6.18 -0.73 -8.34
N PHE A 41 5.79 -0.56 -9.60
CA PHE A 41 4.83 0.45 -10.00
C PHE A 41 3.42 -0.11 -9.81
N LEU A 42 2.58 0.61 -9.06
CA LEU A 42 1.20 0.21 -8.81
C LEU A 42 0.27 1.11 -9.62
N ASP A 43 -0.58 0.50 -10.44
CA ASP A 43 -1.57 1.19 -11.29
C ASP A 43 -2.79 1.63 -10.47
N LEU A 44 -2.58 2.64 -9.62
CA LEU A 44 -3.60 3.18 -8.72
C LEU A 44 -4.61 4.09 -9.42
N GLU A 45 -4.19 4.77 -10.49
CA GLU A 45 -5.05 5.68 -11.27
C GLU A 45 -6.25 4.95 -11.90
N LYS A 46 -6.03 3.74 -12.43
CA LYS A 46 -7.08 2.97 -13.10
C LYS A 46 -7.98 2.19 -12.15
N LYS A 47 -7.44 1.72 -11.03
CA LYS A 47 -8.14 0.81 -10.11
C LYS A 47 -8.72 1.51 -8.88
N GLY A 48 -8.25 2.71 -8.53
CA GLY A 48 -8.63 3.38 -7.29
C GLY A 48 -7.96 2.80 -6.04
N HIS A 49 -7.41 1.58 -6.11
CA HIS A 49 -6.70 0.92 -5.01
C HIS A 49 -5.76 -0.17 -5.52
N ALA A 50 -4.70 -0.45 -4.76
CA ALA A 50 -3.75 -1.51 -5.06
C ALA A 50 -3.07 -2.01 -3.80
N THR A 51 -2.76 -3.31 -3.77
CA THR A 51 -2.02 -3.93 -2.68
C THR A 51 -0.63 -4.31 -3.17
N CYS A 52 0.39 -3.92 -2.42
CA CYS A 52 1.78 -4.33 -2.67
C CYS A 52 1.98 -5.79 -2.29
N PRO A 53 2.47 -6.66 -3.20
CA PRO A 53 2.63 -8.10 -2.94
C PRO A 53 3.78 -8.43 -1.98
N TYR A 54 4.68 -7.48 -1.74
CA TYR A 54 5.85 -7.68 -0.88
C TYR A 54 5.62 -7.18 0.53
N CYS A 55 5.20 -5.92 0.63
CA CYS A 55 5.02 -5.20 1.87
C CYS A 55 3.61 -5.37 2.47
N SER A 56 2.69 -6.02 1.74
CA SER A 56 1.27 -6.13 2.12
C SER A 56 0.62 -4.79 2.47
N ALA A 57 1.22 -3.68 2.01
CA ALA A 57 0.68 -2.35 2.19
C ALA A 57 -0.48 -2.15 1.22
N TYR A 58 -1.53 -1.53 1.73
CA TYR A 58 -2.73 -1.21 0.99
C TYR A 58 -2.70 0.26 0.58
N TYR A 59 -2.76 0.51 -0.72
CA TYR A 59 -2.74 1.84 -1.29
C TYR A 59 -4.13 2.16 -1.81
N THR A 60 -4.66 3.31 -1.44
CA THR A 60 -5.92 3.85 -1.94
C THR A 60 -5.67 5.16 -2.67
N PHE A 61 -6.10 5.21 -3.92
CA PHE A 61 -6.11 6.41 -4.72
C PHE A 61 -7.34 7.23 -4.35
N ASP A 62 -7.12 8.38 -3.75
CA ASP A 62 -8.19 9.31 -3.46
C ASP A 62 -8.31 10.27 -4.64
N THR A 63 -9.19 9.93 -5.58
CA THR A 63 -9.76 10.92 -6.46
C THR A 63 -10.62 11.81 -5.59
N GLN A 64 -10.07 12.93 -5.10
CA GLN A 64 -10.88 13.96 -4.48
C GLN A 64 -11.72 14.60 -5.59
N GLU A 65 -12.76 13.91 -6.07
CA GLU A 65 -13.91 14.55 -6.70
C GLU A 65 -14.66 15.27 -5.57
N ASN A 66 -14.06 16.36 -5.10
CA ASN A 66 -14.72 17.32 -4.23
C ASN A 66 -15.75 18.03 -5.12
N LYS A 67 -16.95 17.46 -5.16
CA LYS A 67 -18.12 17.98 -5.86
C LYS A 67 -18.63 19.25 -5.19
#